data_AF-T0BR47-F1
#
_entry.id   AF-T0BR47-F1
#
_cell.length_a   1.000
_cell.length_b   1.000
_cell.length_c   1.000
_cell.angle_alpha   90.00
_cell.angle_beta   90.00
_cell.angle_gamma   90.00
#
_symmetry.space_group_name_H-M   'P 1'
#
loop_
_entity.id
_entity.type
_entity.pdbx_description
1 polymer ?
#
loop_
_entity_poly.entity_id
_entity_poly.type
_entity_poly.pdbx_seq_one_letter_code
_entity_poly.pdbx_strand_id
1 'polypeptide(L)' 'MLRFLFAMMIPFLIFVYTMSFTRWMGKERHLAAATSAALLGALTLCASGATLWKLLT' A
#
# COMPACT_ATOMS: atom_id res chain seq x y z
N MET A 1 3.59 -17.86 12.91
CA MET A 1 4.33 -16.78 12.21
C MET A 1 4.16 -16.83 10.69
N LEU A 2 4.38 -17.96 10.01
CA LEU A 2 4.20 -18.08 8.54
C LEU A 2 2.83 -17.59 8.01
N ARG A 3 1.72 -17.91 8.69
CA ARG A 3 0.38 -17.41 8.30
C ARG A 3 0.27 -15.88 8.29
N PHE A 4 0.97 -15.18 9.18
CA PHE A 4 1.02 -13.71 9.20
C PHE A 4 1.91 -13.16 8.09
N LEU A 5 3.00 -13.86 7.76
CA LEU A 5 3.85 -13.50 6.63
C LEU A 5 3.10 -13.61 5.29
N PHE A 6 2.34 -14.69 5.08
CA PHE A 6 1.47 -14.83 3.91
C PHE A 6 0.33 -13.80 3.90
N ALA A 7 -0.26 -13.50 5.06
CA ALA A 7 -1.27 -12.46 5.19
C ALA A 7 -0.73 -11.04 4.92
N MET A 8 0.56 -10.79 5.16
CA MET A 8 1.26 -9.54 4.85
C MET A 8 1.72 -9.45 3.38
N MET A 9 1.87 -10.59 2.70
CA MET A 9 2.30 -10.64 1.30
C MET A 9 1.26 -10.03 0.35
N ILE A 10 -0.03 -10.25 0.63
CA ILE A 10 -1.15 -9.69 -0.13
C ILE A 10 -1.18 -8.14 -0.05
N PRO A 11 -1.21 -7.50 1.13
CA PRO A 11 -1.16 -6.05 1.25
C PRO A 11 0.16 -5.46 0.74
N PHE A 12 1.28 -6.18 0.85
CA PHE A 12 2.55 -5.75 0.25
C PHE A 12 2.48 -5.70 -1.29
N LEU A 13 1.93 -6.72 -1.93
CA LEU A 13 1.72 -6.73 -3.39
C LEU A 13 0.76 -5.62 -3.83
N ILE A 14 -0.32 -5.40 -3.09
CA ILE A 14 -1.26 -4.28 -3.34
C ILE A 14 -0.54 -2.94 -3.21
N PHE A 15 0.32 -2.78 -2.21
CA PHE A 15 1.10 -1.56 -2.01
C PHE A 15 2.05 -1.31 -3.19
N VAL A 16 2.82 -2.32 -3.61
CA VAL A 16 3.74 -2.23 -4.76
C VAL A 16 2.98 -1.90 -6.05
N TYR A 17 1.82 -2.53 -6.26
CA TYR A 17 0.95 -2.23 -7.40
C TYR A 17 0.44 -0.78 -7.36
N THR A 18 -0.01 -0.32 -6.20
CA THR A 18 -0.53 1.05 -6.01
C THR A 18 0.56 2.10 -6.26
N MET A 19 1.78 1.87 -5.77
CA MET A 19 2.95 2.71 -6.06
C MET A 19 3.27 2.76 -7.55
N SER A 20 3.26 1.60 -8.22
CA SER A 20 3.52 1.49 -9.66
C SER A 20 2.45 2.21 -10.48
N PHE A 21 1.18 2.05 -10.11
CA PHE A 21 0.04 2.70 -10.73
C PHE A 21 0.07 4.23 -10.54
N THR A 22 0.42 4.69 -9.33
CA THR A 22 0.61 6.11 -9.03
C THR A 22 1.70 6.74 -9.91
N ARG A 23 2.83 6.04 -10.05
CA ARG A 23 3.96 6.50 -10.88
C ARG A 23 3.60 6.54 -12.37
N TRP A 24 2.81 5.58 -12.84
CA TRP A 24 2.31 5.56 -14.21
C TRP A 24 1.32 6.70 -14.47
N MET A 25 0.34 6.93 -13.59
CA MET A 25 -0.63 8.02 -13.73
C MET A 25 -0.01 9.42 -13.60
N GLY A 26 1.03 9.58 -12.79
CA GLY A 26 1.80 10.82 -12.74
C GLY A 26 2.48 11.17 -14.07
N LYS A 27 2.86 10.16 -14.86
CA LYS A 27 3.46 10.33 -16.19
C LYS A 27 2.45 10.77 -17.24
N GLU A 28 1.20 10.31 -17.12
CA GLU A 28 0.08 10.65 -18.01
C GLU A 28 -0.63 11.98 -17.64
N ARG A 29 -0.03 12.82 -16.76
CA ARG A 29 -0.60 14.10 -16.27
C ARG A 29 -1.96 13.97 -15.57
N HIS A 30 -2.41 12.78 -15.21
CA HIS A 30 -3.60 12.56 -14.39
C HIS A 30 -3.30 12.78 -12.90
N LEU A 31 -2.99 14.03 -12.55
CA LEU A 31 -2.55 14.44 -11.21
C LEU A 31 -3.56 14.08 -10.11
N ALA A 32 -4.87 14.24 -10.35
CA ALA A 32 -5.91 13.93 -9.38
C ALA A 32 -6.00 12.43 -9.07
N ALA A 33 -5.84 11.58 -10.09
CA ALA A 33 -5.87 10.14 -9.92
C ALA A 33 -4.57 9.64 -9.23
N ALA A 34 -3.42 10.23 -9.58
CA ALA A 34 -2.14 9.92 -8.94
C ALA A 34 -2.14 10.29 -7.46
N THR A 35 -2.63 11.47 -7.07
CA THR A 35 -2.70 11.87 -5.65
C THR A 35 -3.68 11.01 -4.86
N SER A 36 -4.81 10.63 -5.46
CA SER A 36 -5.79 9.73 -4.84
C SER A 36 -5.21 8.33 -4.60
N ALA A 37 -4.48 7.79 -5.57
CA ALA A 37 -3.79 6.51 -5.45
C ALA A 37 -2.66 6.55 -4.41
N ALA A 38 -1.91 7.66 -4.34
CA ALA A 38 -0.88 7.87 -3.33
C ALA A 38 -1.45 7.89 -1.90
N LEU A 39 -2.58 8.59 -1.70
CA LEU A 39 -3.29 8.67 -0.42
C LEU A 39 -3.80 7.29 0.02
N LEU A 40 -4.41 6.53 -0.90
CA LEU A 40 -4.84 5.16 -0.65
C LEU A 40 -3.65 4.25 -0.27
N GLY A 41 -2.55 4.35 -1.00
CA GLY A 41 -1.33 3.59 -0.70
C GLY A 41 -0.78 3.89 0.71
N ALA A 42 -0.72 5.17 1.10
CA ALA A 42 -0.26 5.59 2.41
C ALA A 42 -1.17 5.10 3.54
N LEU A 43 -2.49 5.21 3.39
CA LEU A 43 -3.46 4.71 4.37
C LEU A 43 -3.36 3.20 4.57
N THR A 44 -3.19 2.46 3.47
CA THR A 44 -3.06 0.99 3.51
C THR A 44 -1.77 0.57 4.22
N LEU A 45 -0.68 1.33 4.04
CA LEU A 45 0.59 1.09 4.71
C LEU A 45 0.49 1.40 6.22
N CYS A 46 -0.16 2.51 6.60
CA CYS A 46 -0.42 2.84 8.01
C CYS A 46 -1.26 1.77 8.71
N ALA A 47 -2.34 1.29 8.07
CA ALA A 47 -3.17 0.22 8.61
C ALA A 47 -2.41 -1.10 8.77
N SER A 48 -1.57 -1.44 7.78
CA SER A 48 -0.70 -2.62 7.83
C SER A 48 0.36 -2.50 8.94
N GLY A 49 0.96 -1.32 9.11
CA GLY A 49 1.91 -1.05 10.19
C GLY A 49 1.27 -1.13 11.58
N ALA A 50 0.07 -0.57 11.75
CA ALA A 50 -0.66 -0.61 13.02
C ALA A 50 -1.10 -2.03 13.41
N THR A 51 -1.52 -2.84 12.43
CA THR A 51 -1.85 -4.26 12.67
C THR A 51 -0.61 -5.07 13.02
N LEU A 52 0.52 -4.83 12.35
CA LEU A 52 1.79 -5.48 12.68
C LEU A 52 2.32 -5.09 14.07
N TRP A 53 2.17 -3.82 14.46
CA TRP A 53 2.53 -3.34 15.80
C TRP A 53 1.78 -4.10 16.90
N LYS A 54 0.44 -4.20 16.78
CA LYS A 54 -0.41 -4.98 17.71
C LYS A 54 -0.09 -6.48 17.77
N LEU A 55 0.60 -7.03 16.76
CA LEU A 55 1.01 -8.42 16.75
C LEU A 55 2.35 -8.65 17.43
N LEU A 56 3.17 -7.61 17.53
CA LEU A 56 4.51 -7.66 18.11
C LEU A 56 4.52 -7.22 19.58
N THR A 57 3.58 -6.37 20.01
CA THR A 57 3.34 -5.97 21.41
C THR A 57 2.24 -6.79 22.05
#